data_AF-A0A820VGE0-F1
#
_entry.id   AF-A0A820VGE0-F1
#
_cell.length_a   1.000
_cell.length_b   1.000
_cell.length_c   1.000
_cell.angle_alpha   90.00
_cell.angle_beta   90.00
_cell.angle_gamma   90.00
#
_symmetry.space_group_name_H-M   'P 1'
#
loop_
_entity.id
_entity.type
_entity.pdbx_description
1 polymer ?
#
loop_
_entity_poly.entity_id
_entity_poly.type
_entity_poly.pdbx_seq_one_letter_code
_entity_poly.pdbx_strand_id
1 'polypeptide(L)'
;MTENIDKICLDSELRCRFEYLSKFFDFTNDDIKILNDLSIYIQPIIPVIVDKVYRKLFSFDITKQFFFHNYSCFGTLFSSENNSNVSFHSQEIEFRKNMLSKYLNIILTQKEWNDSFLRYLSYVGQVHTHKMG
;
A
#
# COMPACT_ATOMS: atom_id res chain seq x y z
N MET A 1 20.84 7.76 -24.89
CA MET A 1 20.73 6.40 -25.47
C MET A 1 19.46 5.77 -24.94
N THR A 2 18.71 5.06 -25.76
CA THR A 2 17.49 4.34 -25.34
C THR A 2 17.89 2.98 -24.77
N GLU A 3 17.52 2.69 -23.53
CA GLU A 3 17.67 1.35 -22.94
C GLU A 3 16.60 0.41 -23.53
N ASN A 4 16.98 -0.81 -23.90
CA ASN A 4 16.02 -1.83 -24.29
C ASN A 4 15.56 -2.58 -23.04
N ILE A 5 14.24 -2.72 -22.86
CA ILE A 5 13.64 -3.42 -21.72
C ILE A 5 12.97 -4.69 -22.21
N ASP A 6 13.32 -5.83 -21.60
CA ASP A 6 12.68 -7.11 -21.89
C ASP A 6 11.27 -7.16 -21.30
N LYS A 7 10.27 -7.18 -22.19
CA LYS A 7 8.87 -7.26 -21.82
C LYS A 7 8.54 -8.56 -21.09
N ILE A 8 9.16 -9.69 -21.46
CA ILE A 8 8.86 -10.98 -20.81
C ILE A 8 9.28 -10.91 -19.34
N CYS A 9 10.45 -10.34 -19.04
CA CYS A 9 10.89 -10.17 -17.65
C CYS A 9 9.95 -9.25 -16.86
N LEU A 10 9.43 -8.18 -17.45
CA LEU A 10 8.44 -7.32 -16.79
C LEU A 10 7.13 -8.06 -16.47
N ASP A 11 6.70 -8.96 -17.35
CA ASP A 11 5.43 -9.67 -17.17
C ASP A 11 5.53 -10.81 -16.14
N SER A 12 6.72 -11.41 -15.94
CA SER A 12 6.88 -12.59 -15.07
C SER A 12 7.69 -12.38 -13.79
N GLU A 13 8.63 -11.43 -13.76
CA GLU A 13 9.60 -11.31 -12.66
C GLU A 13 9.37 -10.04 -11.84
N LEU A 14 9.00 -10.24 -10.56
CA LEU A 14 8.82 -9.14 -9.61
C LEU A 14 10.07 -8.27 -9.48
N ARG A 15 11.25 -8.91 -9.48
CA ARG A 15 12.53 -8.21 -9.37
C ARG A 15 12.78 -7.31 -10.58
N CYS A 16 12.55 -7.80 -11.80
CA CYS A 16 12.69 -7.00 -13.02
C CYS A 16 11.79 -5.77 -13.01
N ARG A 17 10.52 -5.91 -12.59
CA ARG A 17 9.61 -4.76 -12.47
C ARG A 17 10.11 -3.73 -11.48
N PHE A 18 10.58 -4.16 -10.32
CA PHE A 18 11.11 -3.26 -9.31
C PHE A 18 12.36 -2.53 -9.81
N GLU A 19 13.30 -3.24 -10.43
CA GLU A 19 14.54 -2.64 -10.95
C GLU A 19 14.27 -1.65 -12.09
N TYR A 20 13.35 -1.99 -13.00
CA TYR A 20 12.91 -1.08 -14.05
C TYR A 20 12.27 0.19 -13.47
N LEU A 21 11.30 0.05 -12.55
CA LEU A 21 10.63 1.20 -11.94
C LEU A 21 11.61 2.04 -11.10
N SER A 22 12.56 1.41 -10.42
CA SER A 22 13.56 2.12 -9.62
C SER A 22 14.45 2.97 -10.52
N LYS A 23 14.93 2.41 -11.64
CA LYS A 23 15.66 3.18 -12.66
C LYS A 23 14.80 4.30 -13.26
N PHE A 24 13.54 4.00 -13.59
CA PHE A 24 12.64 4.96 -14.24
C PHE A 24 12.30 6.17 -13.37
N PHE A 25 12.19 5.98 -12.06
CA PHE A 25 11.90 7.05 -11.09
C PHE A 25 13.15 7.65 -10.43
N ASP A 26 14.36 7.24 -10.84
CA ASP A 26 15.60 7.58 -10.15
C ASP A 26 15.57 7.23 -8.65
N PHE A 27 14.88 6.15 -8.28
CA PHE A 27 14.80 5.66 -6.91
C PHE A 27 16.03 4.81 -6.58
N THR A 28 16.76 5.23 -5.56
CA THR A 28 18.06 4.70 -5.17
C THR A 28 18.10 4.27 -3.70
N ASN A 29 19.24 3.72 -3.27
CA ASN A 29 19.46 3.42 -1.85
C ASN A 29 19.48 4.69 -0.96
N ASP A 30 19.79 5.85 -1.53
CA ASP A 30 19.75 7.11 -0.79
C ASP A 30 18.31 7.49 -0.43
N ASP A 31 17.35 7.21 -1.31
CA ASP A 31 15.92 7.43 -1.02
C ASP A 31 15.42 6.52 0.10
N ILE A 32 15.86 5.26 0.12
CA ILE A 32 15.55 4.33 1.22
C ILE A 32 16.12 4.88 2.54
N LYS A 33 17.36 5.37 2.52
CA LYS A 33 17.97 5.98 3.70
C LYS A 33 17.22 7.22 4.16
N ILE A 34 16.80 8.09 3.24
CA ILE A 34 15.99 9.28 3.56
C ILE A 34 14.66 8.87 4.19
N LEU A 35 13.97 7.86 3.65
CA LEU A 35 12.75 7.32 4.26
C LEU A 35 12.98 6.85 5.70
N ASN A 36 14.10 6.16 5.94
CA ASN A 36 14.48 5.70 7.28
C ASN A 36 14.83 6.86 8.23
N ASP A 37 15.56 7.86 7.76
CA ASP A 37 15.94 9.04 8.55
C ASP A 37 14.69 9.89 8.91
N LEU A 38 13.71 9.95 8.00
CA LEU A 38 12.43 10.62 8.24
C LEU A 38 11.49 9.85 9.18
N SER A 39 11.72 8.55 9.40
CA SER A 39 10.82 7.70 10.16
C SER A 39 10.50 8.26 11.55
N ILE A 40 11.51 8.78 12.28
CA ILE A 40 11.33 9.33 13.63
C ILE A 40 10.37 10.53 13.68
N TYR A 41 10.31 11.31 12.59
CA TYR A 41 9.44 12.48 12.50
C TYR A 41 8.03 12.11 12.01
N ILE A 42 7.92 11.15 11.10
CA ILE A 42 6.65 10.78 10.48
C ILE A 42 5.87 9.78 11.35
N GLN A 43 6.53 8.83 12.01
CA GLN A 43 5.87 7.80 12.81
C GLN A 43 4.87 8.35 13.84
N PRO A 44 5.21 9.38 14.66
CA PRO A 44 4.27 9.93 15.63
C PRO A 44 3.01 10.53 15.02
N ILE A 45 3.08 10.97 13.75
CA ILE A 45 1.96 11.62 13.04
C ILE A 45 1.21 10.68 12.09
N ILE A 46 1.63 9.42 11.94
CA ILE A 46 0.94 8.42 11.10
C ILE A 46 -0.56 8.33 11.44
N PRO A 47 -1.01 8.28 12.72
CA PRO A 47 -2.44 8.23 13.02
C PRO A 47 -3.23 9.41 12.44
N VAL A 48 -2.63 10.61 12.47
CA VAL A 48 -3.24 11.82 11.91
C VAL A 48 -3.26 11.78 10.38
N ILE A 49 -2.18 11.32 9.75
CA ILE A 49 -2.09 11.16 8.28
C ILE A 49 -3.18 10.19 7.82
N VAL A 50 -3.27 9.02 8.46
CA VAL A 50 -4.24 7.99 8.12
C VAL A 50 -5.68 8.48 8.31
N ASP A 51 -5.99 9.14 9.43
CA ASP A 51 -7.33 9.69 9.65
C ASP A 51 -7.70 10.72 8.56
N LYS A 52 -6.78 11.61 8.19
CA LYS A 52 -6.99 12.58 7.10
C LYS A 52 -7.23 11.92 5.75
N VAL A 53 -6.45 10.88 5.41
CA VAL A 53 -6.65 10.10 4.17
C VAL A 53 -8.04 9.50 4.14
N TYR A 54 -8.46 8.83 5.23
CA TYR A 54 -9.78 8.20 5.29
C TYR A 54 -10.91 9.23 5.25
N ARG A 55 -10.79 10.39 5.92
CA ARG A 55 -11.79 11.46 5.80
C ARG A 55 -11.92 11.94 4.35
N LYS A 56 -10.80 12.07 3.64
CA LYS A 56 -10.82 12.46 2.23
C LYS A 56 -11.48 11.40 1.35
N LEU A 57 -11.18 10.12 1.56
CA LEU A 57 -11.84 9.01 0.85
C LEU A 57 -13.35 8.92 1.17
N PHE A 58 -13.77 9.31 2.37
CA PHE A 58 -15.19 9.34 2.74
C PHE A 58 -15.91 10.61 2.30
N SER A 59 -15.18 11.65 1.85
CA SER A 59 -15.77 12.90 1.37
C SER A 59 -16.36 12.81 -0.05
N PHE A 60 -16.12 11.70 -0.75
CA PHE A 60 -16.71 11.42 -2.06
C PHE A 60 -17.33 10.01 -2.05
N ASP A 61 -18.54 9.91 -2.59
CA ASP A 61 -19.28 8.66 -2.77
C ASP A 61 -18.50 7.64 -3.61
N ILE A 62 -17.90 8.09 -4.72
CA ILE A 62 -17.15 7.26 -5.66
C ILE A 62 -15.93 6.57 -5.01
N THR A 63 -15.35 7.16 -3.97
CA THR A 63 -14.26 6.54 -3.18
C THR A 63 -14.79 5.78 -1.98
N LYS A 64 -15.87 6.26 -1.34
CA LYS A 64 -16.50 5.58 -0.20
C LYS A 64 -17.06 4.21 -0.60
N GLN A 65 -17.54 4.04 -1.84
CA GLN A 65 -18.21 2.82 -2.27
C GLN A 65 -17.34 1.55 -2.23
N PHE A 66 -16.02 1.69 -2.30
CA PHE A 66 -15.09 0.56 -2.21
C PHE A 66 -14.99 -0.04 -0.80
N PHE A 67 -15.56 0.63 0.21
CA PHE A 67 -15.66 0.09 1.57
C PHE A 67 -16.92 -0.76 1.80
N PHE A 68 -17.89 -0.77 0.88
CA PHE A 68 -19.10 -1.60 0.97
C PHE A 68 -18.91 -3.05 0.51
N HIS A 69 -17.81 -3.35 -0.17
CA HIS A 69 -17.56 -4.66 -0.74
C HIS A 69 -16.86 -5.57 0.27
N ASN A 70 -17.26 -6.84 0.26
CA ASN A 70 -16.55 -7.87 1.02
C ASN A 70 -15.10 -7.93 0.56
N TYR A 71 -14.18 -7.87 1.52
CA TYR A 71 -12.76 -7.95 1.23
C TYR A 71 -12.09 -8.89 2.22
N SER A 72 -11.11 -9.63 1.72
CA SER A 72 -10.20 -10.44 2.53
C SER A 72 -8.86 -9.72 2.57
N CYS A 73 -8.39 -9.41 3.78
CA CYS A 73 -7.07 -8.83 4.00
C CYS A 73 -6.39 -9.62 5.13
N PHE A 74 -5.22 -10.19 4.85
CA PHE A 74 -4.47 -11.02 5.80
C PHE A 74 -5.32 -12.13 6.46
N GLY A 75 -6.16 -12.80 5.67
CA GLY A 75 -7.01 -13.91 6.16
C GLY A 75 -8.24 -13.46 6.96
N THR A 76 -8.46 -12.15 7.16
CA THR A 76 -9.67 -11.63 7.77
C THR A 76 -10.68 -11.29 6.69
N LEU A 77 -11.81 -12.01 6.67
CA LEU A 77 -12.96 -11.72 5.84
C LEU A 77 -13.84 -10.69 6.55
N PHE A 78 -14.06 -9.55 5.90
CA PHE A 78 -15.03 -8.57 6.34
C PHE A 78 -16.25 -8.67 5.44
N SER A 79 -17.37 -9.06 6.04
CA SER A 79 -18.67 -9.11 5.38
C SER A 79 -19.41 -7.81 5.70
N SER A 80 -19.58 -6.95 4.71
CA SER A 80 -20.52 -5.84 4.82
C SER A 80 -21.91 -6.43 4.59
N GLU A 81 -22.63 -6.79 5.66
CA GLU A 81 -24.05 -7.14 5.55
C GLU A 81 -24.80 -5.92 5.01
N ASN A 82 -25.13 -5.94 3.70
CA ASN A 82 -26.18 -5.17 3.01
C ASN A 82 -26.41 -3.70 3.44
N ASN A 83 -25.39 -2.96 3.83
CA ASN A 83 -25.57 -1.59 4.30
C ASN A 83 -24.87 -0.61 3.37
N SER A 84 -25.69 0.12 2.62
CA SER A 84 -25.36 1.33 1.85
C SER A 84 -24.71 2.45 2.68
N ASN A 85 -24.36 2.19 3.95
CA ASN A 85 -23.86 3.18 4.88
C ASN A 85 -22.84 2.61 5.90
N VAL A 86 -21.69 2.17 5.42
CA VAL A 86 -20.48 1.99 6.24
C VAL A 86 -20.17 3.30 6.98
N SER A 87 -20.16 3.22 8.31
CA SER A 87 -19.81 4.31 9.20
C SER A 87 -18.30 4.53 9.22
N PHE A 88 -17.87 5.80 9.29
CA PHE A 88 -16.46 6.16 9.41
C PHE A 88 -15.78 5.62 10.69
N HIS A 89 -16.59 5.31 11.72
CA HIS A 89 -16.14 4.80 13.01
C HIS A 89 -16.44 3.31 13.19
N SER A 90 -16.70 2.57 12.10
CA SER A 90 -16.93 1.13 12.18
C SER A 90 -15.63 0.37 12.46
N GLN A 91 -15.74 -0.83 13.02
CA GLN A 91 -14.58 -1.68 13.33
C GLN A 91 -13.78 -2.04 12.08
N GLU A 92 -14.45 -2.22 10.95
CA GLU A 92 -13.83 -2.51 9.65
C GLU A 92 -12.98 -1.33 9.17
N ILE A 93 -13.48 -0.10 9.29
CA ILE A 93 -12.73 1.10 8.90
C ILE A 93 -11.53 1.32 9.82
N GLU A 94 -11.71 1.11 11.13
CA GLU A 94 -10.60 1.21 12.09
C GLU A 94 -9.53 0.15 11.83
N PHE A 95 -9.94 -1.08 11.48
CA PHE A 95 -9.01 -2.13 11.05
C PHE A 95 -8.22 -1.72 9.80
N ARG A 96 -8.88 -1.18 8.77
CA ARG A 96 -8.17 -0.76 7.56
C ARG A 96 -7.23 0.42 7.82
N LYS A 97 -7.62 1.40 8.66
CA LYS A 97 -6.73 2.48 9.12
C LYS A 97 -5.49 1.91 9.84
N ASN A 98 -5.67 0.91 10.69
CA ASN A 98 -4.56 0.23 11.36
C ASN A 98 -3.65 -0.50 10.37
N MET A 99 -4.20 -1.13 9.33
CA MET A 99 -3.40 -1.76 8.26
C MET A 99 -2.58 -0.73 7.47
N LEU A 100 -3.19 0.41 7.09
CA LEU A 100 -2.45 1.48 6.43
C LEU A 100 -1.35 2.05 7.33
N SER A 101 -1.64 2.23 8.63
CA SER A 101 -0.63 2.68 9.61
C SER A 101 0.55 1.70 9.70
N LYS A 102 0.28 0.40 9.73
CA LYS A 102 1.32 -0.65 9.72
C LYS A 102 2.14 -0.63 8.43
N TYR A 103 1.47 -0.51 7.27
CA TYR A 103 2.12 -0.43 5.97
C TYR A 103 3.08 0.75 5.88
N LEU A 104 2.65 1.96 6.30
CA LEU A 104 3.50 3.15 6.32
C LEU A 104 4.69 2.98 7.26
N ASN A 105 4.48 2.43 8.46
CA ASN A 105 5.57 2.14 9.39
C ASN A 105 6.60 1.18 8.78
N ILE A 106 6.14 0.12 8.12
CA ILE A 106 7.01 -0.86 7.47
C ILE A 106 7.84 -0.20 6.36
N ILE A 107 7.23 0.62 5.49
CA ILE A 107 7.97 1.33 4.43
C ILE A 107 9.04 2.26 5.02
N LEU A 108 8.66 3.05 6.03
CA LEU A 108 9.56 4.01 6.65
C LEU A 108 10.72 3.34 7.39
N THR A 109 10.59 2.08 7.84
CA THR A 109 11.61 1.42 8.66
C THR A 109 12.38 0.32 7.94
N GLN A 110 11.91 -0.11 6.76
CA GLN A 110 12.60 -1.10 5.96
C GLN A 110 13.92 -0.54 5.43
N LYS A 111 15.04 -1.13 5.87
CA LYS A 111 16.39 -0.72 5.47
C LYS A 111 16.84 -1.30 4.13
N GLU A 112 16.33 -2.48 3.80
CA GLU A 112 16.70 -3.20 2.58
C GLU A 112 15.46 -3.64 1.81
N TRP A 113 15.34 -3.19 0.57
CA TRP A 113 14.22 -3.58 -0.30
C TRP A 113 14.58 -4.86 -1.07
N ASN A 114 14.77 -5.95 -0.31
CA ASN A 114 15.08 -7.28 -0.82
C ASN A 114 13.82 -8.01 -1.33
N ASP A 115 13.99 -9.19 -1.93
CA ASP A 115 12.89 -9.92 -2.56
C ASP A 115 11.77 -10.29 -1.59
N SER A 116 12.08 -10.49 -0.31
CA SER A 116 11.06 -10.72 0.72
C SER A 116 10.19 -9.49 0.93
N PHE A 117 10.83 -8.30 0.99
CA PHE A 117 10.11 -7.04 1.08
C PHE A 117 9.30 -6.74 -0.19
N LEU A 118 9.87 -7.00 -1.37
CA LEU A 118 9.16 -6.85 -2.63
C LEU A 118 7.93 -7.75 -2.70
N ARG A 119 8.03 -9.01 -2.23
CA ARG A 119 6.87 -9.91 -2.12
C ARG A 119 5.80 -9.36 -1.18
N TYR A 120 6.20 -8.75 -0.07
CA TYR A 120 5.26 -8.05 0.82
C TYR A 120 4.54 -6.91 0.11
N LEU A 121 5.25 -6.03 -0.60
CA LEU A 121 4.64 -4.94 -1.37
C LEU A 121 3.69 -5.48 -2.46
N SER A 122 4.11 -6.53 -3.17
CA SER A 122 3.28 -7.20 -4.17
C SER A 122 2.01 -7.81 -3.57
N TYR A 123 2.09 -8.39 -2.37
CA TYR A 123 0.94 -8.91 -1.65
C TYR A 123 -0.03 -7.79 -1.24
N VAL A 124 0.49 -6.65 -0.77
CA VAL A 124 -0.36 -5.47 -0.47
C VAL A 124 -1.08 -5.01 -1.75
N GLY A 125 -0.41 -4.99 -2.90
CA GLY A 125 -1.03 -4.70 -4.19
C GLY A 125 -2.16 -5.68 -4.52
N GLN A 126 -1.93 -6.98 -4.32
CA GLN A 126 -2.91 -8.04 -4.55
C GLN A 126 -4.18 -7.91 -3.71
N VAL A 127 -4.09 -7.39 -2.49
CA VAL A 127 -5.29 -7.14 -1.66
C VAL A 127 -6.23 -6.11 -2.31
N HIS A 128 -5.72 -5.26 -3.20
CA HIS A 128 -6.48 -4.20 -3.88
C HIS A 128 -6.87 -4.55 -5.32
N THR A 129 -6.48 -5.71 -5.82
CA THR A 129 -6.73 -6.13 -7.21
C THR A 129 -7.32 -7.54 -7.25
N HIS A 130 -8.04 -7.86 -8.32
CA HIS A 130 -8.51 -9.23 -8.57
C HIS A 130 -7.45 -10.11 -9.27
N LYS A 131 -6.25 -9.59 -9.50
CA LYS A 131 -5.14 -10.27 -10.19
C LYS A 131 -3.82 -10.04 -9.46
N MET A 132 -2.95 -11.06 -9.46
CA MET A 132 -1.56 -10.87 -9.06
C MET A 132 -0.89 -9.86 -10.00
N GLY A 133 -0.33 -8.82 -9.39
CA GLY A 133 0.47 -7.80 -10.05
C GLY A 133 1.69 -8.44 -10.65
#